data_AF-A0A2D7K273-F1
#
_entry.id   AF-A0A2D7K273-F1
#
_cell.length_a   1.000
_cell.length_b   1.000
_cell.length_c   1.000
_cell.angle_alpha   90.00
_cell.angle_beta   90.00
_cell.angle_gamma   90.00
#
_symmetry.space_group_name_H-M   'P 1'
#
loop_
_entity.id
_entity.type
_entity.pdbx_description
1 polymer ?
#
loop_
_entity_poly.entity_id
_entity_poly.type
_entity_poly.pdbx_seq_one_letter_code
_entity_poly.pdbx_strand_id
1 'polypeptide(L)'
;LVHGRYVMTPSPIPRWDVPKLHMAKHLTILSAGREKRIFAVPPFTRVEPLAFSDVPYKVEDHADLTCSRSNTRGFFMNEIPLEDGSSSFEVSDSEWGAKTIQSNEGKAVTLGETWYKNGEMPK
;
A
#
# COMPACT_ATOMS: atom_id res chain seq x y z
N LEU A 1 -9.79 -10.10 -9.65
CA LEU A 1 -10.16 -11.52 -9.74
C LEU A 1 -9.51 -12.30 -8.61
N VAL A 2 -10.30 -12.96 -7.77
CA VAL A 2 -9.82 -13.79 -6.65
C VAL A 2 -10.05 -15.25 -7.00
N HIS A 3 -8.99 -16.05 -6.86
CA HIS A 3 -8.99 -17.49 -7.12
C HIS A 3 -9.60 -17.87 -8.48
N GLY A 4 -9.35 -17.06 -9.51
CA GLY A 4 -9.84 -17.30 -10.87
C GLY A 4 -11.37 -17.28 -11.04
N ARG A 5 -12.14 -16.89 -10.01
CA ARG A 5 -13.61 -17.05 -10.01
C ARG A 5 -14.37 -15.80 -9.60
N TYR A 6 -14.04 -15.21 -8.46
CA TYR A 6 -14.85 -14.12 -7.90
C TYR A 6 -14.23 -12.77 -8.21
N VAL A 7 -15.04 -11.83 -8.70
CA VAL A 7 -14.69 -10.40 -8.63
C VAL A 7 -14.99 -9.93 -7.22
N MET A 8 -14.00 -9.35 -6.56
CA MET A 8 -14.09 -8.84 -5.20
C MET A 8 -13.85 -7.33 -5.23
N THR A 9 -14.65 -6.59 -4.48
CA THR A 9 -14.33 -5.22 -4.12
C THR A 9 -13.40 -5.29 -2.92
N PRO A 10 -12.10 -4.97 -3.06
CA PRO A 10 -11.32 -4.69 -1.88
C PRO A 10 -11.99 -3.51 -1.17
N SER A 11 -11.98 -3.45 0.16
CA SER A 11 -12.47 -2.26 0.91
C SER A 11 -11.76 -0.98 0.42
N PRO A 12 -11.97 0.23 0.97
CA PRO A 12 -11.39 1.45 0.39
C PRO A 12 -9.87 1.57 0.66
N ILE A 13 -9.09 0.58 0.20
CA ILE A 13 -7.64 0.56 0.11
C ILE A 13 -7.25 1.16 -1.24
N PRO A 14 -6.10 1.85 -1.33
CA PRO A 14 -5.59 2.35 -2.58
C PRO A 14 -5.26 1.21 -3.55
N ARG A 15 -5.20 1.53 -4.85
CA ARG A 15 -4.75 0.58 -5.88
C ARG A 15 -3.35 0.05 -5.57
N TRP A 16 -2.50 0.90 -4.99
CA TRP A 16 -1.21 0.55 -4.40
C TRP A 16 -1.23 -0.72 -3.54
N ASP A 17 -2.29 -0.99 -2.79
CA ASP A 17 -2.34 -2.13 -1.87
C ASP A 17 -2.92 -3.41 -2.48
N VAL A 18 -3.61 -3.33 -3.62
CA VAL A 18 -4.25 -4.49 -4.24
C VAL A 18 -3.25 -5.59 -4.62
N PRO A 19 -2.07 -5.29 -5.22
CA PRO A 19 -1.06 -6.31 -5.52
C PRO A 19 -0.56 -7.06 -4.29
N LYS A 20 -0.55 -6.43 -3.10
CA LYS A 20 -0.10 -7.06 -1.84
C LYS A 20 -0.97 -8.24 -1.43
N LEU A 21 -2.20 -8.34 -1.95
CA LEU A 21 -3.11 -9.45 -1.68
C LEU A 21 -2.75 -10.73 -2.46
N HIS A 22 -1.95 -10.63 -3.53
CA HIS A 22 -1.57 -11.77 -4.35
C HIS A 22 -0.64 -12.70 -3.58
N MET A 23 -1.04 -13.97 -3.40
CA MET A 23 -0.24 -15.00 -2.74
C MET A 23 0.24 -14.61 -1.33
N ALA A 24 -0.49 -13.71 -0.66
CA ALA A 24 -0.14 -13.24 0.68
C ALA A 24 -0.07 -14.40 1.68
N LYS A 25 0.90 -14.38 2.59
CA LYS A 25 1.08 -15.41 3.64
C LYS A 25 0.01 -15.36 4.73
N HIS A 26 -0.68 -14.23 4.87
CA HIS A 26 -1.68 -13.98 5.90
C HIS A 26 -3.10 -14.18 5.38
N LEU A 27 -4.05 -14.41 6.30
CA LEU A 27 -5.47 -14.31 6.02
C LEU A 27 -5.85 -12.83 5.90
N THR A 28 -6.57 -12.45 4.85
CA THR A 28 -7.13 -11.10 4.71
C THR A 28 -8.63 -11.14 4.89
N ILE A 29 -9.16 -10.30 5.77
CA ILE A 29 -10.60 -10.11 5.98
C ILE A 29 -10.93 -8.65 5.70
N LEU A 30 -11.88 -8.42 4.79
CA LEU A 30 -12.35 -7.09 4.40
C LEU A 30 -13.82 -6.97 4.73
N SER A 31 -14.16 -6.11 5.69
CA SER A 31 -15.54 -5.90 6.13
C SER A 31 -16.12 -4.60 5.57
N ALA A 32 -17.27 -4.71 4.93
CA ALA A 32 -18.09 -3.58 4.48
C ALA A 32 -19.34 -3.52 5.36
N GLY A 33 -19.22 -2.83 6.50
CA GLY A 33 -20.20 -2.88 7.59
C GLY A 33 -21.55 -2.27 7.21
N ARG A 34 -21.55 -1.12 6.53
CA ARG A 34 -22.77 -0.46 6.05
C ARG A 34 -23.53 -1.33 5.05
N GLU A 35 -22.78 -2.08 4.24
CA GLU A 35 -23.28 -2.98 3.20
C GLU A 35 -23.61 -4.38 3.73
N LYS A 36 -23.31 -4.66 5.01
CA LYS A 36 -23.48 -5.96 5.68
C LYS A 36 -22.79 -7.10 4.93
N ARG A 37 -21.54 -6.88 4.48
CA ARG A 37 -20.75 -7.86 3.73
C ARG A 37 -19.39 -8.07 4.37
N ILE A 38 -18.91 -9.31 4.33
CA ILE A 38 -17.56 -9.70 4.72
C ILE A 38 -16.96 -10.49 3.56
N PHE A 39 -15.75 -10.11 3.15
CA PHE A 39 -14.94 -10.83 2.18
C PHE A 39 -13.71 -11.41 2.88
N ALA A 40 -13.28 -12.59 2.43
CA ALA A 40 -12.08 -13.22 2.92
C ALA A 40 -11.21 -13.67 1.73
N VAL A 41 -9.91 -13.42 1.83
CA VAL A 41 -8.90 -13.98 0.94
C VAL A 41 -8.00 -14.86 1.80
N PRO A 42 -8.09 -16.21 1.65
CA PRO A 42 -7.21 -17.12 2.37
C PRO A 42 -5.73 -16.91 2.01
N PRO A 43 -4.80 -17.33 2.88
CA PRO A 43 -3.38 -17.36 2.55
C PRO A 43 -3.09 -18.05 1.22
N PHE A 44 -2.05 -17.60 0.52
CA PHE A 44 -1.57 -18.18 -0.74
C PHE A 44 -2.63 -18.26 -1.84
N THR A 45 -3.58 -17.32 -1.84
CA THR A 45 -4.61 -17.22 -2.88
C THR A 45 -4.14 -16.31 -4.01
N ARG A 46 -4.32 -16.77 -5.25
CA ARG A 46 -4.13 -15.93 -6.44
C ARG A 46 -5.13 -14.78 -6.45
N VAL A 47 -4.62 -13.55 -6.41
CA VAL A 47 -5.41 -12.32 -6.56
C VAL A 47 -4.81 -11.48 -7.67
N GLU A 48 -5.62 -11.05 -8.62
CA GLU A 48 -5.17 -10.26 -9.77
C GLU A 48 -6.05 -9.04 -9.95
N PRO A 49 -5.49 -7.83 -10.08
CA PRO A 49 -6.26 -6.67 -10.48
C PRO A 49 -6.92 -6.88 -11.84
N LEU A 50 -8.12 -6.34 -12.02
CA LEU A 50 -8.74 -6.32 -13.35
C LEU A 50 -8.10 -5.20 -14.16
N ALA A 51 -7.59 -5.53 -15.34
CA ALA A 51 -6.98 -4.64 -16.30
C ALA A 51 -7.23 -5.18 -17.71
N PHE A 52 -7.13 -4.32 -18.72
CA PHE A 52 -7.21 -4.74 -20.11
C PHE A 52 -5.83 -5.18 -20.60
N SER A 53 -5.79 -5.99 -21.66
CA SER A 53 -4.52 -6.44 -22.26
C SER A 53 -3.67 -5.30 -22.82
N ASP A 54 -4.32 -4.21 -23.23
CA ASP A 54 -3.73 -3.00 -23.79
C ASP A 54 -3.61 -1.85 -22.76
N VAL A 55 -4.25 -1.97 -21.60
CA VAL A 55 -4.19 -0.98 -20.51
C VAL A 55 -3.75 -1.68 -19.22
N PRO A 56 -2.44 -1.71 -18.91
CA PRO A 56 -1.93 -2.41 -17.75
C PRO A 56 -2.40 -1.75 -16.46
N TYR A 57 -2.50 -2.55 -15.40
CA TYR A 57 -2.77 -2.04 -14.05
C TYR A 57 -1.63 -1.13 -13.60
N LYS A 58 -1.98 0.08 -13.15
CA LYS A 58 -1.03 1.06 -12.61
C LYS A 58 -1.39 1.36 -11.16
N VAL A 59 -0.38 1.56 -10.33
CA VAL A 59 -0.51 2.14 -8.99
C VAL A 59 -0.19 3.64 -9.06
N GLU A 60 -0.39 4.34 -7.96
CA GLU A 60 -0.05 5.76 -7.81
C GLU A 60 1.45 6.00 -8.04
N ASP A 61 1.85 7.14 -8.62
CA ASP A 61 3.26 7.42 -8.96
C ASP A 61 3.98 8.11 -7.80
N HIS A 62 4.29 7.33 -6.76
CA HIS A 62 4.87 7.85 -5.51
C HIS A 62 6.34 7.45 -5.29
N ALA A 63 6.95 6.76 -6.27
CA ALA A 63 8.31 6.23 -6.14
C ALA A 63 9.35 7.34 -5.84
N ASP A 64 9.21 8.48 -6.54
CA ASP A 64 10.12 9.61 -6.43
C ASP A 64 9.81 10.57 -5.27
N LEU A 65 8.67 10.39 -4.60
CA LEU A 65 8.26 11.23 -3.48
C LEU A 65 9.09 10.92 -2.24
N THR A 66 9.38 11.98 -1.47
CA THR A 66 10.08 11.90 -0.19
C THR A 66 9.18 12.44 0.92
N CYS A 67 9.00 11.65 1.97
CA CYS A 67 8.27 12.09 3.15
C CYS A 67 9.04 13.21 3.85
N SER A 68 8.42 14.38 3.97
CA SER A 68 9.01 15.57 4.60
C SER A 68 9.38 15.37 6.08
N ARG A 69 8.65 14.51 6.78
CA ARG A 69 8.83 14.25 8.22
C ARG A 69 9.87 13.17 8.54
N SER A 70 9.93 12.09 7.75
CA SER A 70 10.76 10.92 8.05
C SER A 70 11.89 10.67 7.06
N ASN A 71 11.94 11.43 5.96
CA ASN A 71 12.82 11.20 4.82
C ASN A 71 12.63 9.84 4.11
N THR A 72 11.56 9.10 4.43
CA THR A 72 11.19 7.84 3.78
C THR A 72 10.84 8.07 2.30
N ARG A 73 11.25 7.16 1.42
CA ARG A 73 10.97 7.18 -0.03
C ARG A 73 10.42 5.83 -0.51
N GLY A 74 9.65 5.83 -1.59
CA GLY A 74 9.18 4.59 -2.22
C GLY A 74 8.00 3.91 -1.51
N PHE A 75 7.19 4.69 -0.78
CA PHE A 75 5.99 4.24 -0.09
C PHE A 75 4.78 5.04 -0.55
N PHE A 76 3.58 4.55 -0.23
CA PHE A 76 2.36 5.33 -0.41
C PHE A 76 2.39 6.56 0.49
N MET A 77 2.01 7.72 -0.06
CA MET A 77 2.15 9.04 0.56
C MET A 77 0.78 9.70 0.64
N ASN A 78 0.54 10.41 1.74
CA ASN A 78 -0.52 11.39 1.84
C ASN A 78 0.00 12.72 1.28
N GLU A 79 -0.79 13.34 0.42
CA GLU A 79 -0.54 14.69 -0.08
C GLU A 79 -1.12 15.72 0.90
N ILE A 80 -0.32 16.72 1.27
CA ILE A 80 -0.67 17.78 2.21
C ILE A 80 -0.58 19.11 1.44
N PRO A 81 -1.72 19.70 1.07
CA PRO A 81 -1.73 21.01 0.40
C PRO A 81 -1.15 22.10 1.30
N LEU A 82 -0.32 22.96 0.73
CA LEU A 82 0.30 24.11 1.39
C LEU A 82 -0.36 25.43 0.96
N GLU A 83 -0.17 26.49 1.75
CA GLU A 83 -0.80 27.80 1.51
C GLU A 83 -0.35 28.45 0.18
N ASP A 84 0.86 28.13 -0.29
CA ASP A 84 1.41 28.63 -1.56
C ASP A 84 0.91 27.85 -2.79
N GLY A 85 0.02 26.87 -2.59
CA GLY A 85 -0.53 26.02 -3.64
C GLY A 85 0.38 24.85 -4.03
N SER A 86 1.54 24.69 -3.40
CA SER A 86 2.35 23.48 -3.52
C SER A 86 1.86 22.39 -2.56
N SER A 87 2.50 21.22 -2.61
CA SER A 87 2.16 20.07 -1.75
C SER A 87 3.39 19.56 -1.01
N SER A 88 3.22 19.28 0.28
CA SER A 88 4.13 18.44 1.06
C SER A 88 3.61 17.00 1.06
N PHE A 89 4.50 16.03 1.26
CA PHE A 89 4.13 14.63 1.29
C PHE A 89 4.57 13.97 2.59
N GLU A 90 3.69 13.15 3.16
CA GLU A 90 4.02 12.32 4.31
C GLU A 90 3.69 10.85 4.04
N VAL A 91 4.52 9.94 4.55
CA VAL A 91 4.24 8.51 4.44
C VAL A 91 2.92 8.18 5.12
N SER A 92 2.05 7.47 4.40
CA SER A 92 0.69 7.19 4.88
C SER A 92 0.69 6.22 6.07
N ASP A 93 1.64 5.27 6.08
CA ASP A 93 1.91 4.42 7.23
C ASP A 93 2.71 5.19 8.30
N SER A 94 1.97 5.78 9.24
CA SER A 94 2.53 6.55 10.36
C SER A 94 3.49 5.75 11.24
N GLU A 95 3.29 4.45 11.40
CA GLU A 95 4.13 3.59 12.24
C GLU A 95 5.46 3.31 11.54
N TRP A 96 5.43 3.04 10.24
CA TRP A 96 6.65 2.99 9.43
C TRP A 96 7.42 4.32 9.53
N GLY A 97 6.73 5.45 9.36
CA GLY A 97 7.34 6.78 9.50
C GLY A 97 7.97 7.01 10.88
N ALA A 98 7.29 6.62 11.97
CA ALA A 98 7.81 6.75 13.32
C ALA A 98 9.06 5.89 13.56
N LYS A 99 9.08 4.64 13.08
CA LYS A 99 10.25 3.75 13.16
C LYS A 99 11.43 4.30 12.37
N THR A 100 11.21 4.83 11.17
CA THR A 100 12.27 5.47 10.37
C THR A 100 12.87 6.67 11.11
N ILE A 101 12.04 7.53 11.71
CA ILE A 101 12.53 8.68 12.51
C ILE A 101 13.40 8.20 13.67
N GLN A 102 12.91 7.22 14.45
CA GLN A 102 13.67 6.66 15.58
C GLN A 102 15.00 6.03 15.13
N SER A 103 15.00 5.32 14.00
CA SER A 103 16.21 4.75 13.41
C SER A 103 17.21 5.85 13.00
N ASN A 104 16.74 6.95 12.41
CA ASN A 104 17.58 8.10 12.03
C ASN A 104 18.15 8.83 13.25
N GLU A 105 17.45 8.78 14.40
CA GLU A 105 17.92 9.29 15.70
C GLU A 105 18.91 8.32 16.40
N GLY A 106 19.25 7.19 15.79
CA GLY A 106 20.20 6.21 16.35
C GLY A 106 19.60 5.26 17.39
N LYS A 107 18.27 5.19 17.51
CA LYS A 107 17.61 4.20 18.39
C LYS A 107 17.66 2.82 17.74
N ALA A 108 17.78 1.79 18.57
CA ALA A 108 17.69 0.40 18.12
C ALA A 108 16.24 0.07 17.75
N VAL A 109 15.94 0.05 16.45
CA VAL A 109 14.62 -0.27 15.90
C VAL A 109 14.75 -1.40 14.89
N THR A 110 13.82 -2.35 14.94
CA THR A 110 13.72 -3.41 13.95
C THR A 110 12.74 -2.99 12.84
N LEU A 111 13.25 -2.80 11.63
CA LEU A 111 12.42 -2.60 10.44
C LEU A 111 12.06 -3.96 9.84
N GLY A 112 10.77 -4.17 9.60
CA GLY A 112 10.27 -5.39 8.95
C GLY A 112 10.50 -5.36 7.45
N GLU A 113 10.35 -6.52 6.81
CA GLU A 113 10.30 -6.60 5.35
C GLU A 113 9.04 -5.90 4.82
N THR A 114 9.20 -5.13 3.74
CA THR A 114 8.11 -4.41 3.07
C THR A 114 7.91 -4.91 1.65
N TRP A 115 6.68 -4.79 1.15
CA TRP A 115 6.33 -5.16 -0.22
C TRP A 115 6.97 -4.28 -1.29
N TYR A 116 7.24 -3.02 -0.97
CA TYR A 116 7.85 -2.06 -1.89
C TYR A 116 9.29 -1.77 -1.47
N LYS A 117 10.18 -1.74 -2.45
CA LYS A 117 11.59 -1.34 -2.31
C LYS A 117 11.87 -0.28 -3.37
N ASN A 118 12.25 0.92 -2.95
CA ASN A 118 12.49 2.06 -3.84
C ASN A 118 11.30 2.36 -4.79
N GLY A 119 10.06 2.20 -4.30
CA GLY A 119 8.86 2.48 -5.10
C GLY A 119 8.41 1.33 -6.00
N GLU A 120 9.16 0.24 -6.08
CA GLU A 120 8.81 -0.94 -6.87
C GLU A 120 8.41 -2.11 -5.98
N MET A 121 7.35 -2.81 -6.37
CA MET A 121 7.01 -4.11 -5.77
C MET A 121 7.75 -5.21 -6.55
N PRO A 122 8.64 -5.99 -5.91
CA PRO A 122 9.30 -7.11 -6.57
C PRO A 122 8.25 -8.10 -7.09
N LYS A 123 8.45 -8.59 -8.31
CA LYS A 123 7.59 -9.59 -8.93
C LYS A 123 7.84 -10.99 -8.38
#